data_AF-A0A7W2MGJ6-F1
#
_entry.id   AF-A0A7W2MGJ6-F1
#
_cell.length_a   1.000
_cell.length_b   1.000
_cell.length_c   1.000
_cell.angle_alpha   90.00
_cell.angle_beta   90.00
_cell.angle_gamma   90.00
#
_symmetry.space_group_name_H-M   'P 1'
#
loop_
_entity.id
_entity.type
_entity.pdbx_description
1 polymer ?
#
loop_
_entity_poly.entity_id
_entity_poly.type
_entity_poly.pdbx_seq_one_letter_code
_entity_poly.pdbx_strand_id
1 'polypeptide(L)'
;MKLKRVIYELFEIDFGSLKGQSDSESHEIDREIYLEFETGEKFYFSWCNEPVQCCIGFKPERFNENEPDHVIEATSWKVWRELIGQDISFVFIDESHQVLELKGQSSSTYLSSQENGSWVADVLHISISLPVIGN
;
A
#
# COMPACT_ATOMS: atom_id res chain seq x y z
N MET A 1 -14.40 5.94 6.56
CA MET A 1 -14.54 6.97 5.51
C MET A 1 -14.44 6.29 4.17
N LYS A 2 -15.23 6.71 3.18
CA LYS A 2 -15.30 6.03 1.88
C LYS A 2 -14.09 6.29 1.01
N LEU A 3 -13.43 5.23 0.58
CA LEU A 3 -12.29 5.32 -0.35
C LEU A 3 -12.77 5.74 -1.73
N LYS A 4 -12.17 6.80 -2.27
CA LYS A 4 -12.53 7.35 -3.59
C LYS A 4 -11.51 6.96 -4.64
N ARG A 5 -10.21 7.12 -4.37
CA ARG A 5 -9.12 6.87 -5.34
C ARG A 5 -7.88 6.31 -4.66
N VAL A 6 -7.11 5.56 -5.44
CA VAL A 6 -5.79 5.07 -5.05
C VAL A 6 -4.77 5.56 -6.05
N ILE A 7 -3.75 6.27 -5.56
CA ILE A 7 -2.69 6.84 -6.37
C ILE A 7 -1.36 6.28 -5.90
N TYR A 8 -0.52 5.90 -6.86
CA TYR A 8 0.84 5.45 -6.59
C TYR A 8 1.78 6.56 -7.04
N GLU A 9 2.72 6.90 -6.15
CA GLU A 9 3.81 7.82 -6.43
C GLU A 9 5.09 6.99 -6.49
N LEU A 10 5.74 6.97 -7.65
CA LEU A 10 6.70 5.95 -8.03
C LEU A 10 8.07 6.54 -8.36
N PHE A 11 9.12 5.75 -8.14
CA PHE A 11 10.38 5.93 -8.85
C PHE A 11 10.29 5.36 -10.27
N GLU A 12 11.22 5.75 -11.14
CA GLU A 12 11.33 5.19 -12.51
C GLU A 12 11.40 3.66 -12.51
N ILE A 13 12.12 3.06 -11.55
CA ILE A 13 12.28 1.60 -11.47
C ILE A 13 10.96 0.89 -11.15
N ASP A 14 10.16 1.43 -10.21
CA ASP A 14 8.83 0.91 -9.86
C ASP A 14 7.88 0.99 -11.05
N PHE A 15 7.90 2.11 -11.77
CA PHE A 15 7.03 2.30 -12.93
C PHE A 15 7.31 1.25 -14.01
N GLY A 16 8.58 0.89 -14.21
CA GLY A 16 8.98 -0.19 -15.09
C GLY A 16 8.48 -1.57 -14.64
N SER A 17 8.61 -1.89 -13.34
CA SER A 17 8.21 -3.20 -12.78
C SER A 17 6.70 -3.41 -12.78
N LEU A 18 5.92 -2.34 -12.62
CA LEU A 18 4.46 -2.37 -12.56
C LEU A 18 3.75 -2.50 -13.91
N LYS A 19 4.49 -2.47 -15.02
CA LYS A 19 3.88 -2.54 -16.36
C LYS A 19 3.11 -3.85 -16.56
N GLY A 20 1.80 -3.73 -16.72
CA GLY A 20 0.91 -4.89 -16.92
C GLY A 20 0.44 -5.58 -15.63
N GLN A 21 0.73 -5.00 -14.46
CA GLN A 21 0.36 -5.58 -13.16
C GLN A 21 -1.06 -5.22 -12.67
N SER A 22 -1.87 -4.53 -13.49
CA SER A 22 -3.21 -4.08 -13.07
C SER A 22 -4.17 -5.20 -12.66
N ASP A 23 -3.97 -6.40 -13.20
CA ASP A 23 -4.75 -7.61 -12.87
C ASP A 23 -4.03 -8.56 -11.90
N SER A 24 -2.86 -8.17 -11.39
CA SER A 24 -2.12 -8.96 -10.40
C SER A 24 -2.84 -8.95 -9.05
N GLU A 25 -2.63 -10.02 -8.27
CA GLU A 25 -3.10 -10.12 -6.88
C GLU A 25 -2.13 -9.51 -5.88
N SER A 26 -0.89 -9.27 -6.32
CA SER A 26 0.13 -8.62 -5.53
C SER A 26 1.21 -7.97 -6.38
N HIS A 27 1.88 -6.96 -5.82
CA HIS A 27 3.06 -6.32 -6.39
C HIS A 27 3.80 -5.49 -5.33
N GLU A 28 4.98 -5.03 -5.70
CA GLU A 28 5.93 -4.35 -4.83
C GLU A 28 6.31 -2.99 -5.42
N ILE A 29 6.52 -2.00 -4.55
CA ILE A 29 7.09 -0.70 -4.89
C ILE A 29 8.05 -0.24 -3.80
N ASP A 30 9.09 0.50 -4.16
CA ASP A 30 10.10 0.98 -3.20
C ASP A 30 9.73 2.34 -2.58
N ARG A 31 8.60 2.91 -3.00
CA ARG A 31 8.17 4.27 -2.66
C ARG A 31 6.89 4.32 -1.84
N GLU A 32 5.85 5.02 -2.31
CA GLU A 32 4.67 5.33 -1.51
C GLU A 32 3.40 5.33 -2.34
N ILE A 33 2.28 5.06 -1.67
CA ILE A 33 0.94 5.23 -2.23
C ILE A 33 0.19 6.25 -1.39
N TYR A 34 -0.89 6.81 -1.94
CA TYR A 34 -1.90 7.45 -1.12
C TYR A 34 -3.32 7.02 -1.49
N LEU A 35 -4.15 7.01 -0.45
CA LEU A 35 -5.60 6.83 -0.55
C LEU A 35 -6.28 8.19 -0.42
N GLU A 36 -7.07 8.57 -1.42
CA GLU A 36 -7.94 9.75 -1.37
C GLU A 36 -9.36 9.32 -1.02
N PHE A 37 -9.96 9.98 -0.02
CA PHE A 37 -11.31 9.69 0.46
C PHE A 37 -12.33 10.67 -0.13
N GLU A 38 -13.62 10.33 -0.08
CA GLU A 38 -14.70 11.21 -0.59
C GLU A 38 -14.73 12.58 0.11
N THR A 39 -14.22 12.67 1.35
CA THR A 39 -14.08 13.91 2.11
C THR A 39 -12.97 14.83 1.59
N GLY A 40 -12.11 14.33 0.69
CA GLY A 40 -10.90 15.01 0.22
C GLY A 40 -9.67 14.75 1.09
N GLU A 41 -9.82 14.02 2.20
CA GLU A 41 -8.69 13.59 3.02
C GLU A 41 -7.81 12.61 2.26
N LYS A 42 -6.51 12.68 2.56
CA LYS A 42 -5.49 11.80 2.00
C LYS A 42 -4.68 11.17 3.10
N PHE A 43 -4.38 9.89 2.94
CA PHE A 43 -3.40 9.19 3.76
C PHE A 43 -2.36 8.59 2.84
N TYR A 44 -1.09 8.88 3.12
CA TYR A 44 0.05 8.29 2.47
C TYR A 44 0.48 7.05 3.23
N PHE A 45 1.00 6.06 2.51
CA PHE A 45 1.49 4.80 3.05
C PHE A 45 2.84 4.47 2.40
N SER A 46 3.79 4.08 3.23
CA SER A 46 5.12 3.62 2.81
C SER A 46 5.72 2.75 3.91
N TRP A 47 6.92 2.24 3.68
CA TRP A 47 7.71 1.63 4.72
C TRP A 47 8.36 2.69 5.63
N CYS A 48 8.60 2.31 6.88
CA CYS A 48 9.09 3.16 7.97
C CYS A 48 10.14 2.44 8.81
N ASN A 49 10.68 3.11 9.83
CA ASN A 49 11.67 2.53 10.76
C ASN A 49 11.22 2.49 12.22
N GLU A 50 9.95 2.80 12.52
CA GLU A 50 9.38 2.81 13.86
C GLU A 50 7.95 2.22 13.81
N PRO A 51 7.60 1.23 14.64
CA PRO A 51 8.28 0.79 15.87
C PRO A 51 9.44 -0.19 15.66
N VAL A 52 9.60 -0.72 14.45
CA VAL A 52 10.72 -1.58 14.06
C VAL A 52 11.21 -1.15 12.68
N GLN A 53 12.44 -1.54 12.35
CA GLN A 53 13.00 -1.30 11.02
C GLN A 53 12.11 -1.91 9.94
N CYS A 54 11.95 -1.18 8.82
CA CYS A 54 11.14 -1.60 7.68
C CYS A 54 9.73 -2.07 8.11
N CYS A 55 8.99 -1.21 8.82
CA CYS A 55 7.57 -1.38 9.15
C CYS A 55 6.68 -0.72 8.12
N ILE A 56 5.36 -0.87 8.21
CA ILE A 56 4.40 -0.04 7.47
C ILE A 56 3.94 1.14 8.31
N GLY A 57 3.96 2.33 7.70
CA GLY A 57 3.47 3.56 8.31
C GLY A 57 2.42 4.24 7.45
N PHE A 58 1.59 5.09 8.08
CA PHE A 58 0.70 6.00 7.37
C PHE A 58 0.60 7.36 8.05
N LYS A 59 0.45 8.43 7.26
CA LYS A 59 0.30 9.81 7.75
C LYS A 59 -0.42 10.70 6.70
N PRO A 60 -0.92 11.90 7.04
CA PRO A 60 -1.69 12.73 6.11
C PRO A 60 -0.83 13.51 5.08
N GLU A 61 0.46 13.20 5.01
CA GLU A 61 1.47 13.87 4.19
C GLU A 61 2.47 12.85 3.63
N ARG A 62 3.26 13.25 2.64
CA ARG A 62 4.25 12.37 1.99
C ARG A 62 5.34 11.88 2.94
N PHE A 63 5.83 10.66 2.75
CA PHE A 63 7.03 10.18 3.43
C PHE A 63 8.28 10.69 2.72
N ASN A 64 8.22 10.74 1.39
CA ASN A 64 9.32 11.20 0.54
C ASN A 64 9.27 12.71 0.33
N GLU A 65 10.38 13.40 0.59
CA GLU A 65 10.51 14.85 0.36
C GLU A 65 10.63 15.22 -1.12
N ASN A 66 11.19 14.32 -1.93
CA ASN A 66 11.38 14.51 -3.36
C ASN A 66 10.08 14.26 -4.13
N GLU A 67 9.90 14.93 -5.27
CA GLU A 67 8.76 14.69 -6.17
C GLU A 67 8.78 13.28 -6.81
N PRO A 68 7.61 12.71 -7.17
CA PRO A 68 7.56 11.43 -7.84
C PRO A 68 8.07 11.53 -9.27
N ASP A 69 8.78 10.48 -9.72
CA ASP A 69 9.15 10.36 -11.13
C ASP A 69 7.89 10.10 -11.96
N HIS A 70 6.99 9.27 -11.43
CA HIS A 70 5.72 8.92 -12.04
C HIS A 70 4.58 8.91 -11.03
N VAL A 71 3.39 9.29 -11.51
CA VAL A 71 2.14 9.19 -10.75
C VAL A 71 1.16 8.37 -11.57
N ILE A 72 0.64 7.28 -10.98
CA ILE A 72 -0.35 6.43 -11.64
C ILE A 72 -1.62 6.34 -10.78
N GLU A 73 -2.77 6.32 -11.44
CA GLU A 73 -4.04 6.03 -10.79
C GLU A 73 -4.31 4.53 -10.83
N ALA A 74 -4.20 3.88 -9.67
CA ALA A 74 -4.36 2.43 -9.49
C ALA A 74 -5.77 2.04 -9.01
N THR A 75 -6.69 3.00 -8.91
CA THR A 75 -8.07 2.82 -8.42
C THR A 75 -8.78 1.59 -9.00
N SER A 76 -8.56 1.29 -10.28
CA SER A 76 -9.23 0.18 -10.99
C SER A 76 -8.49 -1.15 -10.93
N TRP A 77 -7.31 -1.22 -10.30
CA TRP A 77 -6.50 -2.44 -10.26
C TRP A 77 -7.15 -3.48 -9.37
N LYS A 78 -6.88 -4.75 -9.65
CA LYS A 78 -7.48 -5.89 -8.95
C LYS A 78 -7.29 -5.82 -7.44
N VAL A 79 -6.12 -5.36 -6.96
CA VAL A 79 -5.84 -5.21 -5.53
C VAL A 79 -6.64 -4.10 -4.83
N TRP A 80 -7.27 -3.18 -5.58
CA TRP A 80 -7.94 -1.99 -5.03
C TRP A 80 -9.43 -1.93 -5.32
N ARG A 81 -9.84 -2.40 -6.50
CA ARG A 81 -11.15 -2.11 -7.08
C ARG A 81 -12.32 -2.46 -6.17
N GLU A 82 -12.20 -3.52 -5.36
CA GLU A 82 -13.25 -3.95 -4.45
C GLU A 82 -13.38 -3.01 -3.25
N LEU A 83 -12.31 -2.34 -2.82
CA LEU A 83 -12.34 -1.38 -1.70
C LEU A 83 -12.96 -0.03 -2.06
N ILE A 84 -13.08 0.29 -3.34
CA ILE A 84 -13.59 1.60 -3.79
C ILE A 84 -15.06 1.78 -3.36
N GLY A 85 -15.36 2.94 -2.79
CA GLY A 85 -16.69 3.28 -2.25
C GLY A 85 -17.00 2.68 -0.88
N GLN A 86 -16.10 1.87 -0.32
CA GLN A 86 -16.25 1.29 1.02
C GLN A 86 -15.62 2.16 2.09
N ASP A 87 -16.19 2.09 3.30
CA ASP A 87 -15.52 2.60 4.50
C ASP A 87 -14.30 1.75 4.83
N ILE A 88 -13.13 2.40 4.83
CA ILE A 88 -11.86 1.72 5.13
C ILE A 88 -11.42 2.01 6.55
N SER A 89 -10.96 0.97 7.24
CA SER A 89 -10.22 1.05 8.51
C SER A 89 -8.80 0.57 8.30
N PHE A 90 -7.83 1.20 8.97
CA PHE A 90 -6.42 0.81 8.94
C PHE A 90 -6.13 0.02 10.21
N VAL A 91 -5.78 -1.26 10.07
CA VAL A 91 -5.61 -2.18 11.20
C VAL A 91 -4.25 -2.86 11.08
N PHE A 92 -3.33 -2.57 12.01
CA PHE A 92 -2.11 -3.36 12.13
C PHE A 92 -2.45 -4.76 12.66
N ILE A 93 -1.88 -5.79 12.05
CA ILE A 93 -2.15 -7.18 12.42
C ILE A 93 -1.48 -7.55 13.76
N ASP A 94 -0.36 -6.91 14.07
CA ASP A 94 0.37 -7.06 15.33
C ASP A 94 1.14 -5.78 15.70
N GLU A 95 1.84 -5.80 16.84
CA GLU A 95 2.61 -4.66 17.37
C GLU A 95 3.88 -4.34 16.57
N SER A 96 4.32 -5.22 15.67
CA SER A 96 5.50 -4.97 14.82
C SER A 96 5.20 -4.02 13.66
N HIS A 97 3.92 -3.81 13.36
CA HIS A 97 3.47 -3.00 12.21
C HIS A 97 4.05 -3.49 10.87
N GLN A 98 4.48 -4.75 10.76
CA GLN A 98 4.97 -5.33 9.49
C GLN A 98 3.84 -5.54 8.48
N VAL A 99 2.59 -5.66 8.95
CA VAL A 99 1.40 -5.83 8.10
C VAL A 99 0.31 -4.87 8.54
N LEU A 100 -0.17 -4.08 7.59
CA LEU A 100 -1.34 -3.23 7.73
C LEU A 100 -2.47 -3.75 6.84
N GLU A 101 -3.59 -4.09 7.45
CA GLU A 101 -4.84 -4.38 6.74
C GLU A 101 -5.60 -3.07 6.47
N LEU A 102 -5.86 -2.81 5.19
CA LEU A 102 -6.81 -1.83 4.69
C LEU A 102 -8.17 -2.51 4.58
N LYS A 103 -8.89 -2.52 5.69
CA LYS A 103 -10.10 -3.31 5.88
C LYS A 103 -11.34 -2.58 5.39
N GLY A 104 -11.97 -3.09 4.34
CA GLY A 104 -13.31 -2.73 3.91
C GLY A 104 -14.40 -3.56 4.60
N GLN A 105 -15.64 -3.38 4.16
CA GLN A 105 -16.80 -4.14 4.63
C GLN A 105 -16.85 -5.56 4.03
N SER A 106 -16.43 -5.73 2.78
CA SER A 106 -16.50 -7.01 2.06
C SER A 106 -15.16 -7.55 1.54
N SER A 107 -14.11 -6.74 1.60
CA SER A 107 -12.77 -7.08 1.10
C SER A 107 -11.70 -6.38 1.92
N SER A 108 -10.46 -6.87 1.81
CA SER A 108 -9.28 -6.26 2.43
C SER A 108 -8.14 -6.23 1.42
N THR A 109 -7.27 -5.23 1.57
CA THR A 109 -5.95 -5.18 0.91
C THR A 109 -4.92 -5.04 2.00
N TYR A 110 -3.80 -5.73 1.84
CA TYR A 110 -2.73 -5.76 2.83
C TYR A 110 -1.53 -5.01 2.28
N LEU A 111 -0.95 -4.18 3.14
CA LEU A 111 0.34 -3.55 2.94
C LEU A 111 1.33 -4.22 3.87
N SER A 112 2.49 -4.60 3.36
CA SER A 112 3.52 -5.25 4.15
C SER A 112 4.93 -4.93 3.71
N SER A 113 5.85 -4.95 4.65
CA SER A 113 7.29 -4.82 4.43
C SER A 113 7.94 -6.19 4.14
N GLN A 114 7.35 -6.90 3.18
CA GLN A 114 7.79 -8.23 2.76
C GLN A 114 8.35 -8.16 1.34
N GLU A 115 9.55 -8.70 1.11
CA GLU A 115 10.11 -8.89 -0.23
C GLU A 115 10.36 -10.38 -0.44
N ASN A 116 9.80 -10.96 -1.50
CA ASN A 116 10.05 -12.36 -1.88
C ASN A 116 9.90 -13.38 -0.73
N GLY A 117 8.96 -13.14 0.19
CA GLY A 117 8.71 -14.02 1.35
C GLY A 117 9.54 -13.72 2.60
N SER A 118 10.47 -12.75 2.56
CA SER A 118 11.28 -12.30 3.70
C SER A 118 10.76 -10.98 4.26
N TRP A 119 10.78 -10.83 5.59
CA TRP A 119 10.39 -9.58 6.27
C TRP A 119 11.53 -8.56 6.33
N VAL A 120 11.18 -7.36 6.77
CA VAL A 120 12.12 -6.26 7.04
C VAL A 120 12.79 -5.78 5.75
N ALA A 121 12.02 -5.74 4.66
CA ALA A 121 12.46 -5.20 3.39
C ALA A 121 12.05 -3.73 3.26
N ASP A 122 12.90 -2.94 2.61
CA ASP A 122 12.68 -1.54 2.21
C ASP A 122 11.75 -1.44 0.99
N VAL A 123 10.67 -2.22 1.01
CA VAL A 123 9.66 -2.30 -0.04
C VAL A 123 8.26 -2.23 0.57
N LEU A 124 7.33 -1.67 -0.18
CA LEU A 124 5.90 -1.76 0.09
C LEU A 124 5.30 -2.86 -0.80
N HIS A 125 5.07 -4.04 -0.22
CA HIS A 125 4.30 -5.10 -0.85
C HIS A 125 2.81 -4.86 -0.63
N ILE A 126 2.04 -4.92 -1.72
CA ILE A 126 0.58 -4.73 -1.74
C ILE A 126 -0.04 -6.03 -2.23
N SER A 127 -1.04 -6.56 -1.51
CA SER A 127 -1.69 -7.82 -1.87
C SER A 127 -3.16 -7.90 -1.43
N ILE A 128 -3.96 -8.74 -2.10
CA ILE A 128 -5.36 -9.01 -1.69
C ILE A 128 -5.48 -10.08 -0.58
N SER A 129 -4.42 -10.85 -0.35
CA SER A 129 -4.37 -11.91 0.64
C SER A 129 -3.43 -11.51 1.78
N LEU A 130 -3.75 -11.96 3.00
CA LEU A 130 -2.86 -11.75 4.13
C LEU A 130 -1.49 -12.34 3.78
N PRO A 131 -0.40 -11.55 3.84
CA PRO A 131 0.94 -12.06 3.55
C PRO A 131 1.26 -13.21 4.50
N VAL A 132 1.64 -14.35 3.92
CA VAL A 132 1.99 -15.57 4.66
C VAL A 132 3.51 -15.69 4.67
N ILE A 133 4.07 -16.00 5.84
CA ILE A 133 5.47 -16.40 5.96
C ILE A 133 5.57 -17.85 5.49
N GLY A 134 6.56 -18.16 4.65
CA GLY A 134 6.87 -19.55 4.33
C GLY A 134 7.05 -20.36 5.63
N ASN A 135 6.37 -21.51 5.70
CA ASN A 135 6.61 -22.54 6.72
C ASN A 135 8.01 -23.15 6.55
#